data_AF-A0A519PJH1-F1
#
_entry.id   AF-A0A519PJH1-F1
#
_cell.length_a   1.000
_cell.length_b   1.000
_cell.length_c   1.000
_cell.angle_alpha   90.00
_cell.angle_beta   90.00
_cell.angle_gamma   90.00
#
_symmetry.space_group_name_H-M   'P 1'
#
loop_
_entity.id
_entity.type
_entity.pdbx_description
1 polymer ?
#
loop_
_entity_poly.entity_id
_entity_poly.type
_entity_poly.pdbx_seq_one_letter_code
_entity_poly.pdbx_strand_id
1 'polypeptide(L)'
;EFGAETDRPTIINMTNHAIFNLAGEGAPGGVEGHRLTIPATAITAVDAALIPTGELRPVEGTVFDFRGGRIIGEGIRDGRDEQIVLGHGYDHNFALDKGSTEQPELAARLEDPASGRVLEVLSTEPGVQVYTGNFLTGLLVGKGGHLYRMGDGIALEPQKFPDTPNQPAFGSARVEPGVPYRHVMVYRLSVAD
;
A
#
# COMPACT_ATOMS: atom_id res chain seq x y z
N GLU A 1 5.97 -9.72 12.36
CA GLU A 1 6.69 -8.72 13.20
C GLU A 1 8.09 -8.57 12.65
N PHE A 2 8.59 -7.35 12.62
CA PHE A 2 9.93 -7.00 12.17
C PHE A 2 10.65 -6.33 13.34
N GLY A 3 11.87 -6.79 13.63
CA GLY A 3 12.73 -6.23 14.67
C GLY A 3 14.15 -6.15 14.17
N ALA A 4 14.86 -5.08 14.54
CA ALA A 4 16.27 -4.92 14.21
C ALA A 4 17.00 -4.09 15.28
N GLU A 5 18.27 -4.42 15.49
CA GLU A 5 19.22 -3.64 16.27
C GLU A 5 20.40 -3.26 15.37
N THR A 6 21.07 -2.17 15.71
CA THR A 6 22.17 -1.62 14.89
C THR A 6 23.38 -1.31 15.75
N ASP A 7 24.57 -1.49 15.19
CA ASP A 7 25.85 -1.14 15.82
C ASP A 7 26.31 0.28 15.46
N ARG A 8 25.71 0.87 14.42
CA ARG A 8 25.90 2.24 13.97
C ARG A 8 24.58 2.86 13.53
N PRO A 9 24.47 4.20 13.55
CA PRO A 9 23.27 4.86 13.08
C PRO A 9 23.02 4.58 11.60
N THR A 10 21.80 4.16 11.25
CA THR A 10 21.42 3.82 9.87
C THR A 10 19.92 4.09 9.63
N ILE A 11 19.44 3.82 8.43
CA ILE A 11 18.02 3.91 8.05
C ILE A 11 17.43 2.50 7.97
N ILE A 12 16.27 2.28 8.59
CA ILE A 12 15.50 1.04 8.48
C ILE A 12 14.03 1.38 8.21
N ASN A 13 13.48 0.74 7.18
CA ASN A 13 12.06 0.76 6.85
C ASN A 13 11.70 -0.62 6.25
N MET A 14 11.11 -1.52 7.04
CA MET A 14 10.82 -2.88 6.61
C MET A 14 9.33 -3.06 6.33
N THR A 15 9.01 -3.81 5.27
CA THR A 15 7.63 -4.16 4.91
C THR A 15 7.55 -5.57 4.31
N ASN A 16 6.35 -6.00 3.90
CA ASN A 16 6.13 -7.23 3.16
C ASN A 16 5.45 -6.92 1.81
N HIS A 17 6.08 -7.35 0.72
CA HIS A 17 5.60 -7.09 -0.65
C HIS A 17 4.80 -8.27 -1.22
N ALA A 18 3.96 -8.91 -0.40
CA ALA A 18 3.02 -9.91 -0.90
C ALA A 18 2.01 -9.27 -1.85
N ILE A 19 1.76 -9.93 -2.98
CA ILE A 19 0.78 -9.51 -3.99
C ILE A 19 -0.48 -10.37 -3.82
N PHE A 20 -1.59 -9.72 -3.53
CA PHE A 20 -2.87 -10.34 -3.24
C PHE A 20 -3.84 -10.25 -4.43
N ASN A 21 -4.67 -11.28 -4.58
CA ASN A 21 -5.89 -11.24 -5.36
C ASN A 21 -6.93 -12.08 -4.62
N LEU A 22 -7.94 -11.44 -4.02
CA LEU A 22 -8.93 -12.14 -3.20
C LEU A 22 -9.95 -12.95 -4.00
N ALA A 23 -10.08 -12.70 -5.32
CA ALA A 23 -10.86 -13.58 -6.18
C ALA A 23 -10.14 -14.92 -6.40
N GLY A 24 -8.81 -14.92 -6.25
CA GLY A 24 -7.93 -16.08 -6.34
C GLY A 24 -6.74 -15.80 -7.26
N GLU A 25 -5.66 -16.55 -7.08
CA GLU A 25 -4.53 -16.49 -8.00
C GLU A 25 -4.97 -16.91 -9.42
N GLY A 26 -4.68 -16.08 -10.43
CA GLY A 26 -5.12 -16.29 -11.81
C GLY A 26 -6.59 -15.95 -12.09
N ALA A 27 -7.33 -15.40 -11.12
CA ALA A 27 -8.72 -15.02 -11.33
C ALA A 27 -8.84 -13.94 -12.42
N PRO A 28 -9.84 -14.06 -13.32
CA PRO A 28 -10.08 -13.04 -14.34
C PRO A 28 -10.52 -11.72 -13.67
N GLY A 29 -10.04 -10.59 -14.20
CA GLY A 29 -10.40 -9.25 -13.71
C GLY A 29 -9.42 -8.64 -12.70
N GLY A 30 -8.43 -9.40 -12.22
CA GLY A 30 -7.35 -8.86 -11.39
C GLY A 30 -7.85 -8.14 -10.15
N VAL A 31 -7.34 -6.93 -9.92
CA VAL A 31 -7.70 -6.07 -8.78
C VAL A 31 -8.94 -5.21 -9.01
N GLU A 32 -9.45 -5.11 -10.25
CA GLU A 32 -10.43 -4.08 -10.61
C GLU A 32 -11.74 -4.21 -9.86
N GLY A 33 -12.15 -5.44 -9.52
CA GLY A 33 -13.38 -5.72 -8.79
C GLY A 33 -13.27 -5.60 -7.27
N HIS A 34 -12.07 -5.43 -6.71
CA HIS A 34 -11.89 -5.36 -5.27
C HIS A 34 -12.38 -4.03 -4.72
N ARG A 35 -13.02 -4.07 -3.54
CA ARG A 35 -13.29 -2.90 -2.72
C ARG A 35 -12.12 -2.66 -1.79
N LEU A 36 -11.57 -1.45 -1.80
CA LEU A 36 -10.47 -1.03 -0.95
C LEU A 36 -10.94 0.08 -0.01
N THR A 37 -10.60 -0.04 1.27
CA THR A 37 -10.85 0.97 2.30
C THR A 37 -9.54 1.31 3.00
N ILE A 38 -9.21 2.60 3.10
CA ILE A 38 -7.98 3.09 3.74
C ILE A 38 -8.33 4.30 4.63
N PRO A 39 -8.04 4.26 5.95
CA PRO A 39 -8.21 5.39 6.85
C PRO A 39 -7.06 6.40 6.70
N ALA A 40 -7.04 7.09 5.56
CA ALA A 40 -6.06 8.09 5.22
C ALA A 40 -6.73 9.29 4.53
N THR A 41 -6.41 10.49 5.00
CA THR A 41 -6.86 11.76 4.40
C THR A 41 -5.90 12.34 3.37
N ALA A 42 -4.69 11.80 3.25
CA ALA A 42 -3.70 12.24 2.29
C ALA A 42 -2.86 11.09 1.70
N ILE A 43 -2.30 11.32 0.52
CA ILE A 43 -1.20 10.53 -0.05
C ILE A 43 0.09 11.35 -0.03
N THR A 44 1.24 10.70 -0.08
CA THR A 44 2.48 11.37 -0.48
C THR A 44 2.51 11.45 -2.01
N ALA A 45 2.29 12.65 -2.55
CA ALA A 45 2.33 12.84 -4.01
C ALA A 45 3.74 12.61 -4.55
N VAL A 46 3.84 12.06 -5.77
CA VAL A 46 5.09 11.69 -6.42
C VAL A 46 5.36 12.50 -7.68
N ASP A 47 6.62 12.57 -8.06
CA ASP A 47 7.07 13.14 -9.33
C ASP A 47 7.16 12.08 -10.45
N ALA A 48 7.68 12.48 -11.61
CA ALA A 48 7.85 11.60 -12.77
C ALA A 48 8.82 10.43 -12.58
N ALA A 49 9.65 10.47 -11.52
CA ALA A 49 10.53 9.38 -11.14
C ALA A 49 9.92 8.51 -10.01
N LEU A 50 8.67 8.75 -9.64
CA LEU A 50 7.97 8.14 -8.51
C LEU A 50 8.60 8.45 -7.15
N ILE A 51 9.32 9.57 -7.05
CA ILE A 51 9.86 10.06 -5.78
C ILE A 51 8.86 11.00 -5.12
N PRO A 52 8.56 10.85 -3.82
CA PRO A 52 7.68 11.79 -3.13
C PRO A 52 8.19 13.23 -3.21
N THR A 53 7.29 14.15 -3.58
CA THR A 53 7.61 15.58 -3.72
C THR A 53 7.79 16.29 -2.37
N GLY A 54 7.36 15.64 -1.28
CA GLY A 54 7.21 16.26 0.05
C GLY A 54 5.79 16.72 0.34
N GLU A 55 4.89 16.73 -0.65
CA GLU A 55 3.49 17.10 -0.50
C GLU A 55 2.66 15.94 0.08
N LEU A 56 1.90 16.24 1.14
CA LEU A 56 0.77 15.42 1.59
C LEU A 56 -0.50 15.90 0.89
N ARG A 57 -0.81 15.31 -0.28
CA ARG A 57 -1.95 15.71 -1.11
C ARG A 57 -3.25 15.16 -0.53
N PRO A 58 -4.25 16.00 -0.23
CA PRO A 58 -5.55 15.53 0.27
C PRO A 58 -6.24 14.57 -0.70
N VAL A 59 -6.88 13.52 -0.18
CA VAL A 59 -7.61 12.54 -1.00
C VAL A 59 -9.03 12.96 -1.32
N GLU A 60 -9.62 13.88 -0.55
CA GLU A 60 -11.03 14.28 -0.69
C GLU A 60 -11.35 14.75 -2.11
N GLY A 61 -12.39 14.16 -2.70
CA GLY A 61 -12.82 14.48 -4.06
C GLY A 61 -11.91 13.94 -5.18
N THR A 62 -10.90 13.14 -4.84
CA THR A 62 -9.97 12.54 -5.82
C THR A 62 -10.23 11.05 -6.05
N VAL A 63 -9.50 10.46 -6.99
CA VAL A 63 -9.49 9.00 -7.21
C VAL A 63 -8.82 8.20 -6.09
N PHE A 64 -8.18 8.88 -5.14
CA PHE A 64 -7.53 8.29 -3.97
C PHE A 64 -8.43 8.27 -2.72
N ASP A 65 -9.66 8.78 -2.79
CA ASP A 65 -10.57 8.74 -1.63
C ASP A 65 -11.11 7.32 -1.40
N PHE A 66 -10.37 6.53 -0.62
CA PHE A 66 -10.75 5.18 -0.18
C PHE A 66 -11.36 5.17 1.23
N ARG A 67 -11.59 6.33 1.87
CA ARG A 67 -12.04 6.38 3.27
C ARG A 67 -13.40 5.71 3.48
N GLY A 68 -14.29 5.82 2.50
CA GLY A 68 -15.62 5.19 2.50
C GLY A 68 -15.71 3.81 1.84
N GLY A 69 -14.57 3.24 1.41
CA GLY A 69 -14.53 2.01 0.64
C GLY A 69 -14.93 2.20 -0.83
N ARG A 70 -13.97 2.09 -1.74
CA ARG A 70 -14.16 2.31 -3.19
C ARG A 70 -13.72 1.10 -3.99
N ILE A 71 -14.38 0.85 -5.13
CA ILE A 71 -13.93 -0.18 -6.07
C ILE A 71 -12.68 0.33 -6.81
N ILE A 72 -11.61 -0.46 -6.79
CA ILE A 72 -10.31 -0.07 -7.37
C ILE A 72 -10.46 0.30 -8.86
N GLY A 73 -11.25 -0.47 -9.61
CA GLY A 73 -11.53 -0.24 -11.03
C GLY A 73 -12.14 1.14 -11.36
N GLU A 74 -12.79 1.81 -10.41
CA GLU A 74 -13.42 3.12 -10.63
C GLU A 74 -12.42 4.28 -10.72
N GLY A 75 -11.16 4.07 -10.36
CA GLY A 75 -10.14 5.13 -10.36
C GLY A 75 -8.79 4.72 -10.94
N ILE A 76 -8.45 3.43 -10.96
CA ILE A 76 -7.14 2.92 -11.39
C ILE A 76 -6.75 3.30 -12.83
N ARG A 77 -7.72 3.63 -13.69
CA ARG A 77 -7.50 4.05 -15.09
C ARG A 77 -7.88 5.51 -15.36
N ASP A 78 -8.09 6.33 -14.33
CA ASP A 78 -8.49 7.72 -14.50
C ASP A 78 -7.30 8.60 -14.92
N GLY A 79 -7.06 8.68 -16.23
CA GLY A 79 -5.98 9.49 -16.80
C GLY A 79 -6.18 11.01 -16.68
N ARG A 80 -7.25 11.49 -16.02
CA ARG A 80 -7.41 12.91 -15.68
C ARG A 80 -6.68 13.28 -14.38
N ASP A 81 -6.38 12.30 -13.52
CA ASP A 81 -5.53 12.52 -12.34
C ASP A 81 -4.07 12.21 -12.70
N GLU A 82 -3.22 13.23 -12.57
CA GLU A 82 -1.79 13.12 -12.91
C GLU A 82 -1.09 12.01 -12.11
N GLN A 83 -1.45 11.80 -10.84
CA GLN A 83 -0.80 10.79 -10.00
C GLN A 83 -1.11 9.37 -10.50
N ILE A 84 -2.31 9.12 -11.03
CA ILE A 84 -2.64 7.83 -11.69
C ILE A 84 -1.81 7.64 -12.96
N VAL A 85 -1.62 8.71 -13.74
CA VAL A 85 -0.78 8.64 -14.95
C VAL A 85 0.66 8.33 -14.57
N LEU A 86 1.22 8.99 -13.56
CA LEU A 86 2.58 8.75 -13.09
C LEU A 86 2.78 7.31 -12.60
N GLY A 87 1.87 6.82 -11.75
CA GLY A 87 1.94 5.48 -11.18
C GLY A 87 1.58 4.35 -12.15
N HIS A 88 1.07 4.66 -13.34
CA HIS A 88 0.40 3.70 -14.23
C HIS A 88 -0.73 2.93 -13.53
N GLY A 89 -1.47 3.61 -12.65
CA GLY A 89 -2.36 3.00 -11.65
C GLY A 89 -2.06 3.53 -10.26
N TYR A 90 -2.47 2.78 -9.23
CA TYR A 90 -2.09 3.13 -7.87
C TYR A 90 -0.69 2.58 -7.60
N ASP A 91 0.26 3.47 -7.33
CA ASP A 91 1.57 3.18 -6.77
C ASP A 91 1.97 4.28 -5.78
N HIS A 92 1.18 4.44 -4.72
CA HIS A 92 1.29 5.57 -3.80
C HIS A 92 1.25 5.13 -2.35
N ASN A 93 2.00 5.84 -1.52
CA ASN A 93 1.90 5.74 -0.07
C ASN A 93 0.75 6.62 0.42
N PHE A 94 -0.19 5.99 1.13
CA PHE A 94 -1.24 6.66 1.88
C PHE A 94 -0.73 7.02 3.27
N ALA A 95 -0.84 8.29 3.64
CA ALA A 95 -0.52 8.77 4.97
C ALA A 95 -1.69 8.45 5.91
N LEU A 96 -1.56 7.38 6.70
CA LEU A 96 -2.62 6.90 7.58
C LEU A 96 -2.89 7.92 8.69
N ASP A 97 -4.16 8.21 8.93
CA ASP A 97 -4.57 9.25 9.90
C ASP A 97 -4.12 8.90 11.33
N LYS A 98 -3.95 7.60 11.63
CA LYS A 98 -3.45 7.11 12.92
C LYS A 98 -1.98 7.43 13.19
N GLY A 99 -1.19 7.74 12.15
CA GLY A 99 0.26 7.85 12.25
C GLY A 99 0.93 6.58 12.80
N SER A 100 2.07 6.75 13.48
CA SER A 100 2.78 5.65 14.15
C SER A 100 2.11 5.30 15.46
N THR A 101 1.83 4.01 15.69
CA THR A 101 1.08 3.52 16.86
C THR A 101 1.85 2.41 17.58
N GLU A 102 1.64 2.24 18.89
CA GLU A 102 2.31 1.17 19.66
C GLU A 102 1.77 -0.23 19.33
N GLN A 103 0.47 -0.31 19.06
CA GLN A 103 -0.26 -1.51 18.69
C GLN A 103 -0.73 -1.42 17.22
N PRO A 104 -0.83 -2.56 16.51
CA PRO A 104 -1.27 -2.56 15.12
C PRO A 104 -2.73 -2.15 15.02
N GLU A 105 -2.99 -1.10 14.25
CA GLU A 105 -4.31 -0.58 13.93
C GLU A 105 -4.57 -0.71 12.43
N LEU A 106 -5.81 -0.53 11.98
CA LEU A 106 -6.18 -0.72 10.57
C LEU A 106 -5.36 0.20 9.65
N ALA A 107 -4.67 -0.41 8.68
CA ALA A 107 -3.95 0.30 7.62
C ALA A 107 -4.72 0.22 6.30
N ALA A 108 -5.27 -0.95 5.96
CA ALA A 108 -6.10 -1.12 4.78
C ALA A 108 -7.06 -2.30 4.96
N ARG A 109 -8.21 -2.25 4.30
CA ARG A 109 -9.16 -3.36 4.19
C ARG A 109 -9.47 -3.59 2.71
N LEU A 110 -9.20 -4.79 2.24
CA LEU A 110 -9.44 -5.24 0.87
C LEU A 110 -10.53 -6.30 0.89
N GLU A 111 -11.49 -6.19 -0.04
CA GLU A 111 -12.62 -7.10 -0.15
C GLU A 111 -12.77 -7.53 -1.60
N ASP A 112 -13.10 -8.80 -1.82
CA ASP A 112 -13.70 -9.23 -3.09
C ASP A 112 -15.19 -9.46 -2.87
N PRO A 113 -16.07 -8.57 -3.36
CA PRO A 113 -17.52 -8.73 -3.22
C PRO A 113 -18.07 -10.02 -3.82
N ALA A 114 -17.39 -10.61 -4.83
CA ALA A 114 -17.88 -11.81 -5.50
C ALA A 114 -17.67 -13.08 -4.66
N SER A 115 -16.52 -13.22 -4.01
CA SER A 115 -16.24 -14.36 -3.11
C SER A 115 -16.60 -14.12 -1.65
N GLY A 116 -16.84 -12.87 -1.26
CA GLY A 116 -17.02 -12.45 0.13
C GLY A 116 -15.72 -12.42 0.93
N ARG A 117 -14.56 -12.77 0.35
CA ARG A 117 -13.28 -12.80 1.07
C ARG A 117 -12.83 -11.39 1.45
N VAL A 118 -12.33 -11.27 2.68
CA VAL A 118 -11.82 -10.02 3.24
C VAL A 118 -10.41 -10.22 3.76
N LEU A 119 -9.54 -9.25 3.45
CA LEU A 119 -8.22 -9.08 4.02
C LEU A 119 -8.14 -7.72 4.70
N GLU A 120 -7.97 -7.70 6.02
CA GLU A 120 -7.54 -6.50 6.74
C GLU A 120 -6.03 -6.57 6.98
N VAL A 121 -5.34 -5.48 6.66
CA VAL A 121 -3.94 -5.25 7.00
C VAL A 121 -3.92 -4.29 8.17
N LEU A 122 -3.39 -4.74 9.30
CA LEU A 122 -3.15 -3.89 10.47
C LEU A 122 -1.67 -3.63 10.64
N SER A 123 -1.29 -2.42 11.08
CA SER A 123 0.11 -2.07 11.27
C SER A 123 0.33 -0.99 12.33
N THR A 124 1.54 -0.98 12.88
CA THR A 124 2.08 0.09 13.72
C THR A 124 2.66 1.27 12.93
N GLU A 125 2.93 1.09 11.62
CA GLU A 125 3.57 2.11 10.78
C GLU A 125 2.60 3.21 10.32
N PRO A 126 3.11 4.41 9.97
CA PRO A 126 2.29 5.58 9.66
C PRO A 126 1.74 5.60 8.24
N GLY A 127 2.26 4.76 7.34
CA GLY A 127 1.85 4.71 5.95
C GLY A 127 1.55 3.31 5.46
N VAL A 128 0.88 3.24 4.31
CA VAL A 128 0.71 2.00 3.54
C VAL A 128 0.91 2.31 2.06
N GLN A 129 1.88 1.64 1.42
CA GLN A 129 2.00 1.65 -0.04
C GLN A 129 0.85 0.81 -0.61
N VAL A 130 0.17 1.36 -1.60
CA VAL A 130 -0.76 0.63 -2.45
C VAL A 130 -0.14 0.55 -3.85
N TYR A 131 0.23 -0.65 -4.24
CA TYR A 131 0.74 -0.94 -5.58
C TYR A 131 -0.15 -1.95 -6.29
N THR A 132 -0.80 -1.54 -7.38
CA THR A 132 -1.75 -2.38 -8.14
C THR A 132 -1.10 -3.23 -9.22
N GLY A 133 0.15 -3.66 -9.03
CA GLY A 133 0.81 -4.59 -9.96
C GLY A 133 1.15 -3.96 -11.31
N ASN A 134 1.33 -2.63 -11.37
CA ASN A 134 1.37 -1.84 -12.61
C ASN A 134 2.49 -2.26 -13.57
N PHE A 135 3.59 -2.81 -13.04
CA PHE A 135 4.77 -3.23 -13.81
C PHE A 135 4.86 -4.75 -14.04
N LEU A 136 3.79 -5.50 -13.74
CA LEU A 136 3.70 -6.91 -14.13
C LEU A 136 3.50 -7.01 -15.65
N THR A 137 4.45 -7.64 -16.35
CA THR A 137 4.52 -7.59 -17.83
C THR A 137 3.98 -8.84 -18.53
N GLY A 138 3.60 -9.89 -17.80
CA GLY A 138 3.23 -11.19 -18.36
C GLY A 138 4.43 -12.07 -18.74
N LEU A 139 5.65 -11.68 -18.37
CA LEU A 139 6.86 -12.49 -18.59
C LEU A 139 7.06 -13.57 -17.53
N LEU A 140 6.43 -13.43 -16.35
CA LEU A 140 6.52 -14.40 -15.27
C LEU A 140 5.39 -15.43 -15.39
N VAL A 141 5.78 -16.71 -15.44
CA VAL A 141 4.87 -17.84 -15.27
C VAL A 141 4.72 -18.13 -13.78
N GLY A 142 3.55 -17.83 -13.26
CA GLY A 142 3.16 -18.01 -11.88
C GLY A 142 2.68 -19.43 -11.54
N LYS A 143 2.03 -19.54 -10.39
CA LYS A 143 1.38 -20.78 -9.97
C LYS A 143 0.25 -21.16 -10.93
N GLY A 144 -0.04 -22.45 -11.02
CA GLY A 144 -1.05 -22.95 -11.96
C GLY A 144 -0.74 -22.72 -13.45
N GLY A 145 0.44 -22.21 -13.80
CA GLY A 145 0.81 -21.86 -15.17
C GLY A 145 0.23 -20.52 -15.65
N HIS A 146 -0.34 -19.70 -14.76
CA HIS A 146 -0.88 -18.39 -15.12
C HIS A 146 0.25 -17.38 -15.37
N LEU A 147 0.08 -16.50 -16.37
CA LEU A 147 0.98 -15.36 -16.57
C LEU A 147 0.50 -14.19 -15.72
N TYR A 148 1.41 -13.51 -15.02
CA TYR A 148 1.07 -12.32 -14.22
C TYR A 148 1.31 -11.03 -15.00
N ARG A 149 0.24 -10.25 -15.18
CA ARG A 149 0.15 -9.00 -15.94
C ARG A 149 -0.31 -7.85 -15.05
N MET A 150 -0.23 -6.65 -15.64
CA MET A 150 -0.66 -5.40 -15.04
C MET A 150 -2.07 -5.53 -14.44
N GLY A 151 -2.19 -5.24 -13.15
CA GLY A 151 -3.46 -5.29 -12.44
C GLY A 151 -3.87 -6.67 -11.92
N ASP A 152 -3.07 -7.73 -12.10
CA ASP A 152 -3.47 -9.08 -11.66
C ASP A 152 -3.46 -9.25 -10.12
N GLY A 153 -2.82 -8.33 -9.39
CA GLY A 153 -2.83 -8.31 -7.94
C GLY A 153 -2.36 -6.99 -7.36
N ILE A 154 -2.54 -6.86 -6.04
CA ILE A 154 -2.28 -5.65 -5.26
C ILE A 154 -1.33 -5.96 -4.10
N ALA A 155 -0.31 -5.13 -3.91
CA ALA A 155 0.48 -5.11 -2.69
C ALA A 155 -0.05 -4.02 -1.74
N LEU A 156 -0.06 -4.35 -0.45
CA LEU A 156 -0.43 -3.46 0.65
C LEU A 156 0.73 -3.51 1.64
N GLU A 157 1.56 -2.48 1.61
CA GLU A 157 2.88 -2.49 2.26
C GLU A 157 2.93 -1.41 3.36
N PRO A 158 2.52 -1.72 4.60
CA PRO A 158 2.69 -0.80 5.71
C PRO A 158 4.16 -0.45 5.92
N GLN A 159 4.45 0.83 6.09
CA GLN A 159 5.82 1.35 6.13
C GLN A 159 5.85 2.79 6.65
N LYS A 160 7.05 3.28 6.95
CA LYS A 160 7.32 4.73 6.97
C LYS A 160 7.24 5.29 5.56
N PHE A 161 6.97 6.59 5.43
CA PHE A 161 6.80 7.20 4.11
C PHE A 161 8.04 7.03 3.23
N PRO A 162 7.88 6.79 1.91
CA PRO A 162 9.03 6.71 1.01
C PRO A 162 9.85 8.01 1.06
N ASP A 163 11.15 7.88 0.84
CA ASP A 163 12.11 9.00 0.86
C ASP A 163 12.18 9.81 2.18
N THR A 164 11.63 9.30 3.28
CA THR A 164 11.73 9.93 4.62
C THR A 164 13.15 10.39 5.00
N PRO A 165 14.26 9.67 4.68
CA PRO A 165 15.62 10.16 4.99
C PRO A 165 15.98 11.51 4.37
N ASN A 166 15.35 11.87 3.24
CA ASN A 166 15.60 13.11 2.52
C ASN A 166 14.46 14.13 2.68
N GLN A 167 13.38 13.75 3.38
CA GLN A 167 12.17 14.56 3.57
C GLN A 167 11.86 14.74 5.07
N PRO A 168 12.50 15.70 5.77
CA PRO A 168 12.35 15.85 7.23
C PRO A 168 10.91 16.03 7.72
N ALA A 169 10.02 16.58 6.89
CA ALA A 169 8.60 16.75 7.21
C ALA A 169 7.85 15.42 7.33
N PHE A 170 8.37 14.33 6.77
CA PHE A 170 7.80 12.98 6.86
C PHE A 170 8.21 12.21 8.13
N GLY A 171 9.04 12.83 8.97
CA GLY A 171 9.55 12.23 10.20
C GLY A 171 10.92 11.57 9.99
N SER A 172 11.14 10.42 10.63
CA SER A 172 12.44 9.75 10.61
C SER A 172 12.33 8.24 10.48
N ALA A 173 13.16 7.69 9.60
CA ALA A 173 13.45 6.26 9.46
C ALA A 173 14.81 5.88 10.06
N ARG A 174 15.45 6.81 10.78
CA ARG A 174 16.76 6.61 11.39
C ARG A 174 16.66 5.76 12.65
N VAL A 175 17.55 4.78 12.75
CA VAL A 175 17.71 3.87 13.90
C VAL A 175 19.09 4.09 14.49
N GLU A 176 19.13 4.39 15.78
CA GLU A 176 20.34 4.63 16.56
C GLU A 176 20.74 3.36 17.33
N PRO A 177 22.05 3.12 17.55
CA PRO A 177 22.49 2.02 18.43
C PRO A 177 21.83 2.12 19.81
N GLY A 178 21.32 0.99 20.31
CA GLY A 178 20.62 0.92 21.60
C GLY A 178 19.14 1.33 21.55
N VAL A 179 18.61 1.76 20.39
CA VAL A 179 17.18 2.00 20.19
C VAL A 179 16.66 1.01 19.13
N PRO A 180 16.06 -0.12 19.54
CA PRO A 180 15.65 -1.15 18.59
C PRO A 180 14.53 -0.65 17.65
N TYR A 181 14.63 -1.02 16.38
CA TYR A 181 13.54 -0.89 15.42
C TYR A 181 12.46 -1.93 15.71
N ARG A 182 11.20 -1.53 15.64
CA ARG A 182 10.05 -2.44 15.75
C ARG A 182 8.91 -2.01 14.84
N HIS A 183 8.40 -2.95 14.06
CA HIS A 183 7.18 -2.82 13.24
C HIS A 183 6.36 -4.10 13.34
N VAL A 184 5.08 -3.98 13.70
CA VAL A 184 4.11 -5.08 13.64
C VAL A 184 3.19 -4.89 12.47
N MET A 185 3.05 -5.93 11.66
CA MET A 185 2.10 -6.05 10.57
C MET A 185 1.29 -7.34 10.76
N VAL A 186 -0.02 -7.25 10.59
CA VAL A 186 -0.96 -8.38 10.73
C VAL A 186 -1.85 -8.46 9.50
N TYR A 187 -1.91 -9.64 8.88
CA TYR A 187 -2.94 -10.00 7.92
C TYR A 187 -4.07 -10.71 8.66
N ARG A 188 -5.25 -10.10 8.71
CA ARG A 188 -6.47 -10.71 9.26
C ARG A 188 -7.40 -11.06 8.11
N LEU A 189 -7.75 -12.34 8.02
CA LEU A 189 -8.65 -12.87 7.00
C LEU A 189 -10.02 -13.13 7.61
N SER A 190 -11.06 -12.77 6.88
CA SER A 190 -12.46 -13.04 7.23
C SER A 190 -13.31 -13.20 5.97
N VAL A 191 -14.61 -13.37 6.15
CA VAL A 191 -15.63 -13.36 5.10
C VAL A 191 -16.65 -12.29 5.47
N ALA A 192 -17.05 -11.46 4.51
CA ALA A 192 -18.14 -10.50 4.66
C ALA A 192 -19.48 -11.24 4.69
N ASP A 193 -20.41 -10.77 5.53
CA ASP A 193 -21.77 -11.31 5.63
C ASP A 193 -22.60 -11.08 4.35
#